data_AF-A0AAJ2RIJ8-F1
#
_entry.id   AF-A0AAJ2RIJ8-F1
#
_cell.length_a   1.000
_cell.length_b   1.000
_cell.length_c   1.000
_cell.angle_alpha   90.00
_cell.angle_beta   90.00
_cell.angle_gamma   90.00
#
_symmetry.space_group_name_H-M   'P 1'
#
loop_
_entity.id
_entity.type
_entity.pdbx_description
1 polymer ?
#
loop_
_entity_poly.entity_id
_entity_poly.type
_entity_poly.pdbx_seq_one_letter_code
_entity_poly.pdbx_strand_id
1 'polypeptide(L)' 'MEYASQNGRPNPPSAINLKGRWLEESGFITGMPITITVEQGRIVIETGINL' A
#
# COMPACT_ATOMS: atom_id res chain seq x y z
N MET A 1 -11.55 -19.16 -9.30
CA MET A 1 -11.26 -19.10 -7.85
C MET A 1 -12.39 -18.31 -7.21
N GLU A 2 -13.32 -19.00 -6.58
CA GLU A 2 -14.46 -18.39 -5.88
C GLU A 2 -14.03 -18.13 -4.44
N TYR A 3 -14.05 -16.86 -4.02
CA TYR A 3 -13.84 -16.49 -2.63
C TYR A 3 -15.09 -16.83 -1.82
N ALA A 4 -14.92 -17.42 -0.64
CA ALA A 4 -16.00 -17.88 0.23
C ALA A 4 -17.04 -16.77 0.50
N SER A 5 -18.33 -17.13 0.42
CA SER A 5 -19.47 -16.22 0.64
C SER A 5 -19.43 -15.64 2.05
N GLN A 6 -19.08 -14.35 2.17
CA GLN A 6 -19.06 -13.62 3.44
C GLN A 6 -20.45 -13.16 3.87
N ASN A 7 -21.42 -14.07 4.07
CA ASN A 7 -22.71 -13.77 4.73
C ASN A 7 -23.41 -12.45 4.27
N GLY A 8 -23.34 -12.12 2.97
CA GLY A 8 -23.94 -10.90 2.41
C GLY A 8 -23.20 -9.58 2.74
N ARG A 9 -22.04 -9.62 3.39
CA ARG A 9 -21.17 -8.45 3.53
C ARG A 9 -20.51 -8.15 2.18
N PRO A 10 -20.56 -6.89 1.71
CA PRO A 10 -19.83 -6.52 0.51
C PRO A 10 -18.35 -6.82 0.72
N ASN A 11 -17.71 -7.39 -0.31
CA ASN A 11 -16.29 -7.69 -0.26
C ASN A 11 -15.52 -6.38 0.01
N PRO A 12 -14.54 -6.37 0.92
CA PRO A 12 -13.78 -5.15 1.18
C PRO A 12 -13.11 -4.68 -0.12
N PRO A 13 -12.94 -3.35 -0.30
CA PRO A 13 -12.20 -2.82 -1.43
C PRO A 13 -10.82 -3.48 -1.52
N SER A 14 -10.35 -3.70 -2.75
CA SER A 14 -8.99 -4.19 -2.98
C SER A 14 -7.98 -3.25 -2.33
N ALA A 15 -7.11 -3.81 -1.48
CA ALA A 15 -6.11 -3.06 -0.74
C ALA A 15 -4.75 -3.76 -0.80
N ILE A 16 -3.67 -2.97 -0.91
CA ILE A 16 -2.29 -3.45 -0.78
C ILE A 16 -1.82 -3.12 0.64
N ASN A 17 -1.43 -4.16 1.39
CA ASN A 17 -0.92 -4.01 2.74
C ASN A 17 0.59 -4.25 2.75
N LEU A 18 1.38 -3.21 2.99
CA LEU A 18 2.83 -3.31 3.19
C LEU A 18 3.14 -3.39 4.68
N LYS A 19 3.97 -4.34 5.08
CA LYS A 19 4.35 -4.56 6.49
C LYS A 19 5.80 -5.01 6.59
N GLY A 20 6.42 -4.69 7.73
CA GLY A 20 7.76 -5.16 8.09
C GLY A 20 8.72 -4.02 8.39
N ARG A 21 9.84 -4.35 9.05
CA ARG A 21 10.88 -3.40 9.47
C ARG A 21 11.58 -2.72 8.29
N TRP A 22 11.61 -3.40 7.14
CA TRP A 22 12.20 -2.87 5.91
C TRP A 22 11.60 -1.54 5.46
N LEU A 23 10.35 -1.23 5.82
CA LEU A 23 9.72 0.06 5.53
C LEU A 23 10.44 1.21 6.23
N GLU A 24 10.66 1.08 7.55
CA GLU A 24 11.40 2.07 8.33
C GLU A 24 12.86 2.16 7.89
N GLU A 25 13.51 1.00 7.63
CA GLU A 25 14.89 0.94 7.12
C GLU A 25 15.04 1.59 5.73
N SER A 26 13.96 1.58 4.93
CA SER A 26 13.90 2.26 3.62
C SER A 26 13.44 3.72 3.71
N GLY A 27 13.26 4.25 4.92
CA GLY A 27 12.93 5.66 5.15
C GLY A 27 11.43 5.98 5.25
N PHE A 28 10.54 4.99 5.22
CA PHE A 28 9.10 5.21 5.44
C PHE A 28 8.81 5.32 6.94
N ILE A 29 8.59 6.55 7.41
CA ILE A 29 8.35 6.86 8.82
C ILE A 29 6.90 7.33 8.99
N THR A 30 6.27 6.96 10.10
CA THR A 30 4.91 7.40 10.45
C THR A 30 4.81 8.93 10.49
N GLY A 31 3.76 9.48 9.88
CA GLY A 31 3.47 10.91 9.88
C GLY A 31 4.15 11.69 8.74
N MET A 32 4.94 11.03 7.89
CA MET A 32 5.51 11.67 6.70
C MET A 32 4.56 11.57 5.48
N PRO A 33 4.59 12.56 4.58
CA PRO A 33 3.92 12.42 3.29
C PRO A 33 4.62 11.37 2.41
N ILE A 34 3.85 10.63 1.63
CA ILE A 34 4.34 9.71 0.60
C ILE A 34 3.71 10.04 -0.74
N THR A 35 4.40 9.69 -1.82
CA THR A 35 3.89 9.77 -3.18
C THR A 35 3.63 8.37 -3.70
N ILE A 36 2.48 8.17 -4.34
CA ILE A 36 2.12 6.92 -5.00
C ILE A 36 1.88 7.22 -6.47
N THR A 37 2.64 6.57 -7.34
CA THR A 37 2.51 6.70 -8.80
C THR A 37 2.27 5.34 -9.44
N VAL A 38 1.48 5.35 -10.51
CA VAL A 38 1.26 4.17 -11.35
C VAL A 38 2.11 4.34 -12.60
N GLU A 39 3.03 3.41 -12.80
CA GLU A 39 3.84 3.31 -14.01
C GLU A 39 3.43 2.06 -14.79
N GLN A 40 3.95 1.90 -16.01
CA GLN A 40 3.63 0.74 -16.84
C GLN A 40 4.09 -0.56 -16.14
N GLY A 41 3.11 -1.34 -15.65
CA GLY A 41 3.34 -2.64 -15.03
C GLY A 41 3.78 -2.59 -13.56
N ARG A 42 3.81 -1.42 -12.91
CA ARG A 42 4.20 -1.31 -11.48
C ARG A 42 3.57 -0.12 -10.77
N ILE A 43 3.49 -0.23 -9.45
CA ILE A 43 3.19 0.89 -8.55
C ILE A 43 4.52 1.28 -7.90
N VAL A 44 4.82 2.57 -7.93
CA VAL A 44 6.00 3.15 -7.27
C VAL A 44 5.50 3.93 -6.06
N ILE A 45 6.14 3.69 -4.92
CA ILE A 45 5.84 4.34 -3.65
C ILE A 45 7.13 4.99 -3.18
N GLU A 46 7.11 6.30 -3.00
CA GLU A 46 8.28 7.10 -2.67
C GLU A 46 8.02 7.90 -1.39
N THR A 47 9.05 8.02 -0.55
CA THR A 47 9.02 8.91 0.61
C THR A 47 9.02 10.36 0.12
N GLY A 48 8.14 11.20 0.65
CA GLY A 48 8.13 12.64 0.36
C GLY A 48 9.30 13.32 1.07
N ILE A 49 10.48 13.31 0.45
CA ILE A 49 11.59 14.18 0.87
C ILE A 49 11.22 15.59 0.42
N ASN A 50 10.75 16.43 1.34
CA ASN A 50 10.82 17.87 1.14
C ASN A 50 12.31 18.23 1.16
N LEU A 51 12.90 18.48 -0.01
CA LEU A 51 14.22 19.10 -0.10
C LEU A 51 14.15 20.56 0.34
#